data_AF-A0A0F2QWD4-F1
#
_entry.id   AF-A0A0F2QWD4-F1
#
_cell.length_a   1.000
_cell.length_b   1.000
_cell.length_c   1.000
_cell.angle_alpha   90.00
_cell.angle_beta   90.00
_cell.angle_gamma   90.00
#
_symmetry.space_group_name_H-M   'P 1'
#
loop_
_entity.id
_entity.type
_entity.pdbx_description
1 polymer ?
#
loop_
_entity_poly.entity_id
_entity_poly.type
_entity_poly.pdbx_seq_one_letter_code
_entity_poly.pdbx_strand_id
1 'polypeptide(L)'
;MDDALSLELEAQVAKYFGDQDNWEFNMPILTLRWHRFPWERYVATTFAWGIGPSYATHVPEVEVAVKGDSEQWLVYWFGELTFGPPQGRWAVLLRLHHRSGAFDLVAEDGGSNTLTAGLKFYF
;
A
#
# COMPACT_ATOMS: atom_id res chain seq x y z
N MET A 1 -17.13 2.62 23.22
CA MET A 1 -15.70 2.51 22.81
C MET A 1 -15.61 2.09 21.35
N ASP A 2 -16.69 2.27 20.62
CA ASP A 2 -16.98 1.60 19.36
C ASP A 2 -16.50 2.48 18.20
N ASP A 3 -16.07 1.87 17.10
CA ASP A 3 -15.62 2.52 15.85
C ASP A 3 -14.19 3.11 15.79
N ALA A 4 -13.28 2.71 16.69
CA ALA A 4 -11.87 3.12 16.56
C ALA A 4 -11.13 2.42 15.41
N LEU A 5 -11.58 1.22 15.05
CA LEU A 5 -10.97 0.32 14.09
C LEU A 5 -12.01 -0.08 13.03
N SER A 6 -11.67 0.06 11.76
CA SER A 6 -12.46 -0.49 10.64
C SER A 6 -11.69 -1.57 9.89
N LEU A 7 -12.46 -2.47 9.29
CA LEU A 7 -11.98 -3.46 8.34
C LEU A 7 -12.31 -2.97 6.92
N GLU A 8 -11.32 -2.97 6.04
CA GLU A 8 -11.43 -2.48 4.67
C GLU A 8 -10.95 -3.55 3.67
N LEU A 9 -11.58 -3.54 2.49
CA LEU A 9 -11.10 -4.24 1.30
C LEU A 9 -10.58 -3.18 0.32
N GLU A 10 -9.39 -3.39 -0.23
CA GLU A 10 -8.77 -2.46 -1.17
C GLU A 10 -8.29 -3.18 -2.43
N ALA A 11 -8.32 -2.46 -3.55
CA ALA A 11 -7.67 -2.87 -4.80
C ALA A 11 -6.90 -1.68 -5.37
N GLN A 12 -5.75 -1.94 -5.98
CA GLN A 12 -4.86 -0.92 -6.51
C GLN A 12 -4.38 -1.28 -7.91
N VAL A 13 -4.15 -0.25 -8.71
CA VAL A 13 -3.52 -0.34 -10.03
C VAL A 13 -2.41 0.68 -10.08
N ALA A 14 -1.20 0.23 -10.36
CA ALA A 14 -0.02 1.05 -10.54
C ALA A 14 0.58 0.83 -11.93
N LYS A 15 1.09 1.91 -12.52
CA LYS A 15 1.89 1.88 -13.74
C LYS A 15 3.26 2.43 -13.39
N TYR A 16 4.28 1.62 -13.61
CA TYR A 16 5.66 2.08 -13.55
C TYR A 16 6.14 2.55 -14.92
N PHE A 17 7.07 3.51 -14.89
CA PHE A 17 7.71 4.11 -16.04
C PHE A 17 9.14 4.52 -15.66
N GLY A 18 10.05 4.64 -16.64
CA GLY A 18 11.46 4.93 -16.40
C GLY A 18 12.29 3.65 -16.34
N ASP A 19 12.83 3.33 -15.17
CA ASP A 19 13.72 2.18 -14.97
C ASP A 19 12.98 0.82 -15.01
N GLN A 20 11.64 0.83 -15.08
CA GLN A 20 10.82 -0.33 -15.39
C GLN A 20 9.52 0.11 -16.07
N ASP A 21 8.90 -0.79 -16.86
CA ASP A 21 7.72 -0.48 -17.68
C ASP A 21 6.58 -1.51 -17.52
N ASN A 22 6.32 -1.95 -16.29
CA ASN A 22 5.24 -2.89 -15.98
C ASN A 22 4.02 -2.21 -15.34
N TRP A 23 2.88 -2.87 -15.46
CA TRP A 23 1.73 -2.61 -14.59
C TRP A 23 1.83 -3.50 -13.36
N GLU A 24 1.25 -3.03 -12.26
CA GLU A 24 1.11 -3.77 -11.04
C GLU A 24 -0.30 -3.66 -10.47
N PHE A 25 -0.83 -4.79 -10.02
CA PHE A 25 -2.14 -4.90 -9.41
C PHE A 25 -1.96 -5.44 -7.99
N ASN A 26 -2.53 -4.75 -7.01
CA ASN A 26 -2.49 -5.18 -5.61
C ASN A 26 -3.90 -5.36 -5.09
N MET A 27 -4.12 -6.39 -4.29
CA MET A 27 -5.42 -6.63 -3.65
C MET A 27 -5.24 -6.91 -2.16
N PRO A 28 -5.06 -5.88 -1.31
CA PRO A 28 -5.12 -6.03 0.14
C PRO A 28 -6.48 -6.55 0.60
N ILE A 29 -6.56 -7.87 0.79
CA ILE A 29 -7.79 -8.57 1.21
C ILE A 29 -8.11 -8.36 2.69
N LEU A 30 -7.10 -7.95 3.47
CA LEU A 30 -7.24 -7.60 4.88
C LEU A 30 -6.58 -6.25 5.09
N THR A 31 -7.39 -5.21 5.31
CA THR A 31 -6.90 -3.88 5.70
C THR A 31 -7.54 -3.46 7.01
N LEU A 32 -6.70 -3.09 7.97
CA LEU A 32 -7.10 -2.54 9.25
C LEU A 32 -6.86 -1.03 9.21
N ARG A 33 -7.89 -0.23 9.53
CA ARG A 33 -7.74 1.23 9.64
C ARG A 33 -8.12 1.73 11.02
N TRP A 34 -7.17 2.40 11.65
CA TRP A 34 -7.32 3.10 12.91
C TRP A 34 -7.64 4.57 12.69
N HIS A 35 -8.65 5.09 13.39
CA HIS A 35 -9.19 6.44 13.17
C HIS A 35 -8.93 7.41 14.32
N ARG A 36 -8.60 6.91 15.52
CA ARG A 36 -8.59 7.75 16.73
C ARG A 36 -7.23 8.33 17.04
N PHE A 37 -7.12 9.64 16.94
CA PHE A 37 -5.92 10.37 17.33
C PHE A 37 -6.26 11.50 18.30
N PRO A 38 -5.40 11.82 19.28
CA PRO A 38 -5.66 12.85 20.28
C PRO A 38 -5.97 14.25 19.71
N TRP A 39 -5.66 14.49 18.44
CA TRP A 39 -5.82 15.75 17.72
C TRP A 39 -6.88 15.70 16.59
N GLU A 40 -7.71 14.66 16.52
CA GLU A 40 -8.68 14.45 15.43
C GLU A 40 -9.63 15.64 15.20
N ARG A 41 -9.93 16.40 16.26
CA ARG A 41 -10.74 17.63 16.20
C ARG A 41 -10.14 18.76 15.36
N TYR A 42 -8.83 18.73 15.11
CA TYR A 42 -8.10 19.73 14.33
C TYR A 42 -7.70 19.19 12.96
N VAL A 43 -7.26 17.94 12.92
CA VAL A 43 -6.84 17.24 11.70
C VAL A 43 -7.35 15.81 11.80
N ALA A 44 -8.24 15.42 10.90
CA ALA A 44 -8.63 14.02 10.77
C ALA A 44 -7.39 13.22 10.35
N THR A 45 -6.94 12.31 11.21
CA THR A 45 -5.80 11.43 10.95
C THR A 45 -6.26 9.99 10.98
N THR A 46 -5.84 9.19 10.00
CA THR A 46 -6.02 7.74 10.05
C THR A 46 -4.70 7.05 9.79
N PHE A 47 -4.54 5.86 10.37
CA PHE A 47 -3.47 4.94 10.01
C PHE A 47 -4.08 3.66 9.48
N ALA A 48 -3.58 3.15 8.36
CA ALA A 48 -3.99 1.86 7.82
C ALA A 48 -2.79 0.95 7.60
N TRP A 49 -3.00 -0.34 7.84
CA TRP A 49 -2.11 -1.39 7.43
C TRP A 49 -2.91 -2.47 6.69
N GLY A 50 -2.46 -2.85 5.50
CA GLY A 50 -3.14 -3.84 4.69
C GLY A 50 -2.17 -4.84 4.08
N ILE A 51 -2.67 -6.06 3.82
CA ILE A 51 -1.89 -7.16 3.24
C ILE A 51 -2.71 -7.97 2.22
N GLY A 52 -2.05 -8.45 1.17
CA GLY A 52 -2.65 -9.30 0.15
C GLY A 52 -1.69 -9.61 -1.00
N PRO A 53 -2.17 -10.22 -2.09
CA PRO A 53 -1.35 -10.50 -3.26
C PRO A 53 -1.01 -9.24 -4.07
N SER A 54 0.15 -9.31 -4.72
CA SER A 54 0.63 -8.39 -5.76
C SER A 54 0.91 -9.15 -7.05
N TYR A 55 0.52 -8.58 -8.17
CA TYR A 55 0.83 -9.11 -9.50
C TYR A 55 1.42 -8.02 -10.38
N ALA A 56 2.65 -8.22 -10.87
CA ALA A 56 3.23 -7.41 -11.93
C ALA A 56 3.06 -8.10 -13.29
N THR A 57 2.72 -7.34 -14.35
CA THR A 57 2.53 -7.91 -15.69
C THR A 57 3.81 -8.48 -16.31
N HIS A 58 4.95 -8.03 -15.82
CA HIS A 58 6.29 -8.53 -16.15
C HIS A 58 7.10 -8.62 -14.86
N VAL A 59 8.14 -9.47 -14.84
CA VAL A 59 9.08 -9.50 -13.72
C VAL A 59 9.72 -8.11 -13.58
N PRO A 60 9.62 -7.43 -12.42
CA PRO A 60 10.12 -6.06 -12.29
C PRO A 60 11.66 -5.98 -12.41
N GLU A 61 12.15 -5.29 -13.44
CA GLU A 61 13.59 -5.18 -13.73
C GLU A 61 14.38 -4.52 -12.59
N VAL A 62 13.77 -3.53 -11.91
CA VAL A 62 14.40 -2.85 -10.77
C VAL A 62 14.62 -3.80 -9.60
N GLU A 63 13.69 -4.73 -9.36
CA GLU A 63 13.82 -5.72 -8.28
C GLU A 63 14.94 -6.70 -8.61
N VAL A 64 14.99 -7.21 -9.84
CA VAL A 64 16.08 -8.06 -10.34
C VAL A 64 17.43 -7.35 -10.25
N ALA A 65 17.51 -6.07 -10.63
CA ALA A 65 18.75 -5.29 -10.59
C ALA A 65 19.32 -5.13 -9.16
N VAL A 66 18.45 -5.10 -8.15
CA VAL A 66 18.85 -4.89 -6.74
C VAL A 66 19.00 -6.22 -5.99
N LYS A 67 18.22 -7.24 -6.33
CA LYS A 67 18.11 -8.51 -5.60
C LYS A 67 18.66 -9.72 -6.34
N GLY A 68 18.95 -9.59 -7.64
CA GLY A 68 19.42 -10.68 -8.49
C GLY A 68 18.29 -11.44 -9.18
N ASP A 69 17.11 -11.52 -8.56
CA ASP A 69 15.92 -12.16 -9.12
C ASP A 69 14.62 -11.50 -8.59
N SER A 70 13.49 -11.79 -9.23
CA SER A 70 12.14 -11.45 -8.74
C SER A 70 11.06 -12.27 -9.47
N GLU A 71 9.84 -12.21 -8.96
CA GLU A 71 8.68 -12.92 -9.49
C GLU A 71 7.52 -11.97 -9.82
N GLN A 72 6.68 -12.37 -10.77
CA GLN A 72 5.47 -11.60 -11.11
C GLN A 72 4.52 -11.53 -9.92
N TRP A 73 4.34 -12.65 -9.22
CA TRP A 73 3.49 -12.76 -8.05
C TRP A 73 4.31 -12.63 -6.77
N LEU A 74 3.96 -11.68 -5.93
CA LEU A 74 4.56 -11.48 -4.61
C LEU A 74 3.49 -11.17 -3.56
N VAL A 75 3.88 -11.19 -2.29
CA VAL A 75 3.04 -10.67 -1.20
C VAL A 75 3.23 -9.17 -1.11
N TYR A 76 2.13 -8.43 -1.05
CA TYR A 76 2.10 -6.99 -0.85
C TYR A 76 1.54 -6.65 0.53
N TRP A 77 2.18 -5.68 1.18
CA TRP A 77 1.57 -4.97 2.29
C TRP A 77 1.85 -3.47 2.19
N PHE A 78 1.04 -2.68 2.89
CA PHE A 78 1.29 -1.25 3.02
C PHE A 78 1.06 -0.74 4.42
N GLY A 79 1.74 0.36 4.74
CA GLY A 79 1.39 1.24 5.85
C GLY A 79 1.03 2.61 5.30
N GLU A 80 -0.13 3.16 5.67
CA GLU A 80 -0.64 4.44 5.18
C GLU A 80 -1.01 5.36 6.34
N LEU A 81 -0.62 6.63 6.24
CA LEU A 81 -1.17 7.72 7.04
C LEU A 81 -2.00 8.62 6.15
N THR A 82 -3.14 9.07 6.65
CA THR A 82 -3.95 10.11 6.00
C THR A 82 -4.09 11.33 6.89
N PHE A 83 -4.13 12.52 6.30
CA PHE A 83 -4.36 13.79 7.00
C PHE A 83 -5.38 14.62 6.22
N GLY A 84 -6.45 15.07 6.88
CA GLY A 84 -7.49 15.85 6.23
C GLY A 84 -8.26 16.79 7.17
N PRO A 85 -9.10 17.67 6.61
CA PRO A 85 -10.03 18.49 7.39
C PRO A 85 -11.06 17.62 8.14
N PRO A 86 -11.36 17.89 9.44
CA PRO A 86 -12.26 17.06 10.24
C PRO A 86 -13.68 16.85 9.67
N GLN A 87 -14.17 17.77 8.84
CA GLN A 87 -15.50 17.71 8.21
C GLN A 87 -15.44 17.61 6.68
N GLY A 88 -14.24 17.51 6.10
CA GLY A 88 -14.10 17.44 4.64
C GLY A 88 -14.09 16.01 4.13
N ARG A 89 -14.37 15.87 2.84
CA ARG A 89 -14.46 14.58 2.13
C ARG A 89 -13.19 14.25 1.35
N TRP A 90 -12.05 14.69 1.86
CA TRP A 90 -10.75 14.41 1.27
C TRP A 90 -9.64 14.37 2.33
N ALA A 91 -8.53 13.72 2.00
CA ALA A 91 -7.30 13.72 2.78
C ALA A 91 -6.07 13.66 1.85
N VAL A 92 -4.93 14.18 2.30
CA VAL A 92 -3.64 13.75 1.74
C VAL A 92 -3.27 12.40 2.35
N LEU A 93 -2.54 11.57 1.61
CA LEU A 93 -2.01 10.31 2.10
C LEU A 93 -0.50 10.22 1.89
N LEU A 94 0.16 9.52 2.81
CA LEU A 94 1.53 9.03 2.70
C LEU A 94 1.50 7.54 2.92
N ARG A 95 2.12 6.77 2.03
CA ARG A 95 2.07 5.31 2.10
C ARG A 95 3.41 4.67 1.78
N LEU A 96 3.84 3.77 2.65
CA LEU A 96 4.90 2.81 2.38
C LEU A 96 4.27 1.63 1.67
N HIS A 97 4.64 1.44 0.42
CA HIS A 97 4.28 0.31 -0.41
C HIS A 97 5.41 -0.71 -0.32
N HIS A 98 5.11 -1.95 0.05
CA HIS A 98 6.09 -3.01 0.10
C HIS A 98 5.56 -4.27 -0.59
N ARG A 99 6.38 -4.88 -1.44
CA ARG A 99 6.14 -6.24 -1.93
C ARG A 99 7.38 -7.11 -1.79
N SER A 100 7.22 -8.40 -1.50
CA SER A 100 8.32 -9.37 -1.36
C SER A 100 7.85 -10.82 -1.42
N GLY A 101 8.80 -11.76 -1.44
CA GLY A 101 8.55 -13.20 -1.39
C GLY A 101 8.02 -13.73 -0.04
N ALA A 102 7.89 -12.85 0.96
CA ALA A 102 7.40 -13.15 2.31
C ALA A 102 8.14 -14.30 3.02
N PHE A 103 9.46 -14.17 3.16
CA PHE A 103 10.34 -15.19 3.78
C PHE A 103 10.26 -16.54 3.04
N ASP A 104 10.46 -16.50 1.72
CA ASP A 104 10.46 -17.65 0.82
C ASP A 104 9.11 -18.38 0.70
N LEU A 105 8.04 -17.77 1.20
CA LEU A 105 6.69 -18.36 1.14
C LEU A 105 6.14 -18.39 -0.28
N VAL A 106 6.43 -17.36 -1.09
CA VAL A 106 5.93 -17.25 -2.47
C VAL A 106 7.01 -17.01 -3.51
N ALA A 107 8.19 -16.52 -3.10
CA ALA A 107 9.38 -16.35 -3.93
C ALA A 107 10.62 -16.29 -3.04
N GLU A 108 11.75 -16.83 -3.50
CA GLU A 108 13.02 -16.85 -2.74
C GLU A 108 13.71 -15.48 -2.72
N ASP A 109 13.51 -14.67 -3.77
CA ASP A 109 14.15 -13.36 -3.92
C ASP A 109 13.18 -12.32 -4.49
N GLY A 110 13.65 -11.07 -4.59
CA GLY A 110 12.92 -9.96 -5.18
C GLY A 110 12.17 -9.08 -4.17
N GLY A 111 11.32 -8.21 -4.71
CA GLY A 111 10.56 -7.24 -3.94
C GLY A 111 11.22 -5.87 -3.79
N SER A 112 10.39 -4.90 -3.41
CA SER A 112 10.75 -3.49 -3.38
C SER A 112 9.99 -2.73 -2.28
N ASN A 113 10.54 -1.58 -1.91
CA ASN A 113 9.88 -0.59 -1.07
C ASN A 113 9.71 0.69 -1.87
N THR A 114 8.50 1.23 -1.92
CA THR A 114 8.21 2.51 -2.57
C THR A 114 7.51 3.44 -1.57
N LEU A 115 8.01 4.67 -1.44
CA LEU A 115 7.27 5.72 -0.74
C LEU A 115 6.34 6.43 -1.72
N THR A 116 5.08 6.56 -1.32
CA THR A 116 4.02 7.14 -2.14
C THR A 116 3.32 8.26 -1.39
N ALA A 117 2.83 9.24 -2.13
CA ALA A 117 2.00 10.33 -1.63
C ALA A 117 0.83 10.56 -2.59
N GLY A 118 -0.30 11.01 -2.08
CA GLY A 118 -1.48 11.20 -2.92
C GLY A 118 -2.66 11.87 -2.22
N LEU A 119 -3.81 11.81 -2.88
CA LEU A 119 -5.09 12.29 -2.38
C LEU A 119 -6.07 11.12 -2.24
N LYS A 120 -6.85 11.13 -1.16
CA LYS A 120 -7.96 10.22 -0.90
C LYS A 120 -9.25 11.01 -0.82
N PHE A 121 -10.32 10.50 -1.42
CA PHE A 121 -11.66 11.10 -1.39
C PHE A 121 -12.65 10.14 -0.71
N TYR A 122 -13.61 10.69 0.03
CA TYR A 122 -14.65 9.92 0.74
C TYR A 122 -16.02 10.16 0.11
N PHE A 123 -16.71 9.09 -0.28
CA PHE A 123 -17.99 9.13 -1.01
C PHE A 123 -19.18 8.74 -0.15
#